data_AF-A0A6V7LVK2-F1
#
_entry.id   AF-A0A6V7LVK2-F1
#
_cell.length_a   1.000
_cell.length_b   1.000
_cell.length_c   1.000
_cell.angle_alpha   90.00
_cell.angle_beta   90.00
_cell.angle_gamma   90.00
#
_symmetry.space_group_name_H-M   'P 1'
#
loop_
_entity.id
_entity.type
_entity.pdbx_description
1 polymer ?
#
loop_
_entity_poly.entity_id
_entity_poly.type
_entity_poly.pdbx_seq_one_letter_code
_entity_poly.pdbx_strand_id
1 'polypeptide(L)'
;VLMDMFHQNDATKGPQSTLGTVASQTYEESVRDLIHDERQYLRDLHMIIKVFREEITKLTEDETEIETLFSNIMDIYEVTVTLLGSLEDIMEITEEKQTPTVGSCFEELAEAAEFDVYRKYARDMNSPASRETLTRLLSRPAAIAALRAAGHGFKEAVTFYLPKLLMQPVWHCFLYFEYIKVLQKRTPNKEDSETLEQ
;
A
#
# COMPACT_ATOMS: atom_id res chain seq x y z
N VAL A 1 -34.85 -4.10 39.84
CA VAL A 1 -33.90 -2.98 39.71
C VAL A 1 -32.50 -3.56 39.80
N LEU A 2 -31.89 -3.86 38.65
CA LEU A 2 -30.49 -4.31 38.41
C LEU A 2 -30.31 -4.85 36.96
N MET A 3 -31.28 -4.60 36.07
CA MET A 3 -31.30 -5.14 34.70
C MET A 3 -31.12 -4.05 33.64
N ASP A 4 -30.64 -2.85 34.05
CA ASP A 4 -30.60 -1.67 33.16
C ASP A 4 -29.41 -0.73 33.44
N MET A 5 -28.25 -1.29 33.81
CA MET A 5 -27.04 -0.50 34.10
C MET A 5 -25.77 -0.94 33.39
N PHE A 6 -25.84 -1.87 32.42
CA PHE A 6 -24.67 -2.27 31.62
C PHE A 6 -24.92 -2.16 30.11
N HIS A 7 -25.60 -1.08 29.70
CA HIS A 7 -25.47 -0.54 28.35
C HIS A 7 -24.32 0.48 28.33
N GLN A 8 -23.08 0.01 28.45
CA GLN A 8 -21.91 0.82 28.14
C GLN A 8 -20.73 -0.08 27.78
N ASN A 9 -20.26 0.11 26.54
CA ASN A 9 -18.92 -0.18 26.07
C ASN A 9 -18.51 -1.67 26.02
N ASP A 10 -18.44 -2.24 24.82
CA ASP A 10 -17.13 -2.64 24.33
C ASP A 10 -17.12 -2.98 22.83
N ALA A 11 -16.14 -2.39 22.18
CA ALA A 11 -15.93 -2.32 20.75
C ALA A 11 -15.64 -3.70 20.15
N THR A 12 -16.49 -4.15 19.24
CA THR A 12 -16.18 -5.23 18.31
C THR A 12 -15.36 -4.65 17.14
N LYS A 13 -14.07 -4.40 17.35
CA LYS A 13 -13.12 -4.12 16.26
C LYS A 13 -12.63 -5.45 15.67
N GLY A 14 -13.30 -5.92 14.62
CA GLY A 14 -12.67 -6.85 13.67
C GLY A 14 -11.71 -6.09 12.75
N PRO A 15 -10.71 -6.74 12.13
CA PRO A 15 -9.86 -6.10 11.13
C PRO A 15 -10.62 -6.05 9.80
N GLN A 16 -11.66 -5.23 9.75
CA GLN A 16 -12.08 -4.63 8.49
C GLN A 16 -11.18 -3.42 8.31
N SER A 17 -10.40 -3.42 7.24
CA SER A 17 -9.93 -2.19 6.61
C SER A 17 -11.20 -1.44 6.15
N THR A 18 -11.83 -0.76 7.10
CA THR A 18 -12.84 0.23 6.82
C THR A 18 -12.06 1.38 6.25
N LEU A 19 -12.31 1.64 4.97
CA LEU A 19 -12.29 2.96 4.37
C LEU A 19 -12.94 3.93 5.37
N GLY A 20 -12.14 4.40 6.33
CA GLY A 20 -12.53 5.46 7.23
C GLY A 20 -12.65 6.65 6.31
N THR A 21 -13.88 7.11 6.13
CA THR A 21 -14.21 8.49 5.78
C THR A 21 -12.97 9.35 5.87
N VAL A 22 -12.56 9.97 4.77
CA VAL A 22 -11.61 11.09 4.81
C VAL A 22 -12.29 12.18 5.65
N ALA A 23 -12.16 12.02 6.96
CA ALA A 23 -12.88 12.71 8.02
C ALA A 23 -12.09 13.90 8.53
N SER A 24 -10.96 14.18 7.88
CA SER A 24 -10.23 15.42 8.01
C SER A 24 -11.09 16.55 7.44
N GLN A 25 -11.08 17.71 8.09
CA GLN A 25 -11.84 18.90 7.70
C GLN A 25 -10.96 19.88 6.91
N THR A 26 -9.64 19.81 7.07
CA THR A 26 -8.68 20.74 6.46
C THR A 26 -7.71 20.06 5.49
N TYR A 27 -7.05 20.86 4.65
CA TYR A 27 -6.01 20.38 3.73
C TYR A 27 -4.86 19.71 4.49
N GLU A 28 -4.33 20.37 5.52
CA GLU A 28 -3.20 19.87 6.32
C GLU A 28 -3.52 18.53 7.02
N GLU A 29 -4.74 18.38 7.57
CA GLU A 29 -5.16 17.09 8.12
C GLU A 29 -5.23 16.00 7.05
N SER A 30 -5.66 16.35 5.83
CA SER A 30 -5.70 15.41 4.70
C SER A 30 -4.30 14.95 4.29
N VAL A 31 -3.32 15.87 4.32
CA VAL A 31 -1.90 15.55 4.07
C VAL A 31 -1.34 14.65 5.19
N ARG A 32 -1.67 14.93 6.45
CA ARG A 32 -1.26 14.08 7.58
C ARG A 32 -1.86 12.68 7.50
N ASP A 33 -3.13 12.56 7.10
CA ASP A 33 -3.78 11.27 6.87
C ASP A 33 -3.10 10.51 5.72
N LEU A 34 -2.78 11.20 4.61
CA LEU A 34 -2.03 10.62 3.49
C LEU A 34 -0.67 10.08 3.95
N ILE A 35 0.13 10.88 4.68
CA ILE A 35 1.44 10.44 5.20
C ILE A 35 1.29 9.22 6.13
N HIS A 36 0.25 9.19 6.96
CA HIS A 36 -0.02 8.06 7.83
C HIS A 36 -0.30 6.78 7.04
N ASP A 37 -1.16 6.87 6.02
CA ASP A 37 -1.54 5.76 5.16
C ASP A 37 -0.37 5.30 4.28
N GLU A 38 0.44 6.22 3.75
CA GLU A 38 1.71 5.91 3.05
C GLU A 38 2.68 5.14 3.95
N ARG A 39 2.86 5.55 5.20
CA ARG A 39 3.71 4.83 6.16
C ARG A 39 3.21 3.42 6.43
N GLN A 40 1.89 3.24 6.53
CA GLN A 40 1.31 1.90 6.72
C GLN A 40 1.49 1.05 5.46
N TYR A 41 1.20 1.61 4.29
CA TYR A 41 1.40 0.94 3.01
C TYR A 41 2.86 0.52 2.80
N LEU A 42 3.80 1.40 3.12
CA LEU A 42 5.23 1.10 3.03
C LEU A 42 5.65 -0.05 3.95
N ARG A 43 5.08 -0.16 5.15
CA ARG A 43 5.30 -1.31 6.05
C ARG A 43 4.78 -2.61 5.44
N ASP A 44 3.62 -2.56 4.81
CA ASP A 44 3.03 -3.74 4.17
C ASP A 44 3.82 -4.17 2.93
N LEU A 45 4.27 -3.23 2.09
CA LEU A 45 5.20 -3.49 1.00
C LEU A 45 6.50 -4.12 1.51
N HIS A 46 7.06 -3.56 2.58
CA HIS A 46 8.27 -4.09 3.20
C HIS A 46 8.07 -5.53 3.70
N MET A 47 6.92 -5.84 4.29
CA MET A 47 6.57 -7.20 4.69
C MET A 47 6.45 -8.15 3.48
N ILE A 48 5.80 -7.72 2.40
CA ILE A 48 5.71 -8.50 1.14
C ILE A 48 7.11 -8.84 0.63
N ILE A 49 8.01 -7.86 0.59
CA ILE A 49 9.36 -8.00 0.06
C ILE A 49 10.25 -8.84 1.00
N LYS A 50 10.33 -8.48 2.29
CA LYS A 50 11.29 -9.09 3.22
C LYS A 50 10.84 -10.40 3.83
N VAL A 51 9.54 -10.62 3.97
CA VAL A 51 9.02 -11.84 4.59
C VAL A 51 8.59 -12.83 3.53
N PHE A 52 7.79 -12.42 2.55
CA PHE A 52 7.22 -13.36 1.58
C PHE A 52 8.15 -13.61 0.39
N ARG A 53 8.62 -12.54 -0.26
CA ARG A 53 9.45 -12.67 -1.47
C ARG A 53 10.79 -13.32 -1.15
N GLU A 54 11.49 -12.89 -0.10
CA GLU A 54 12.77 -13.49 0.30
C GLU A 54 12.64 -14.98 0.65
N GLU A 55 11.60 -15.37 1.40
CA GLU A 55 11.38 -16.79 1.70
C GLU A 55 11.01 -17.60 0.46
N ILE A 56 10.13 -17.08 -0.41
CA ILE A 56 9.74 -17.78 -1.64
C ILE A 56 10.91 -17.91 -2.63
N THR A 57 11.82 -16.92 -2.67
CA THR A 57 13.06 -17.00 -3.46
C THR A 57 13.96 -18.15 -3.00
N LYS A 58 13.92 -18.55 -1.73
CA LYS A 58 14.65 -19.74 -1.23
C LYS A 58 14.01 -21.06 -1.66
N LEU A 59 12.76 -21.05 -2.14
CA LEU A 59 11.99 -22.25 -2.51
C LEU A 59 12.12 -22.62 -3.99
N THR A 60 12.50 -21.67 -4.84
CA THR A 60 12.62 -21.86 -6.28
C THR A 60 13.79 -21.04 -6.81
N GLU A 61 14.65 -21.68 -7.61
CA GLU A 61 15.73 -20.99 -8.33
C GLU A 61 15.23 -20.33 -9.62
N ASP A 62 13.95 -20.55 -9.97
CA ASP A 62 13.33 -19.97 -11.15
C ASP A 62 12.91 -18.52 -10.87
N GLU A 63 13.78 -17.59 -11.25
CA GLU A 63 13.53 -16.15 -11.15
C GLU A 63 12.24 -15.73 -11.86
N THR A 64 11.84 -16.45 -12.92
CA THR A 64 10.60 -16.13 -13.66
C THR A 64 9.34 -16.43 -12.84
N GLU A 65 9.38 -17.41 -11.92
CA GLU A 65 8.28 -17.66 -10.99
C GLU A 65 8.16 -16.52 -9.97
N ILE A 66 9.30 -16.02 -9.48
CA ILE A 66 9.34 -14.89 -8.54
C ILE A 66 8.83 -13.62 -9.22
N GLU A 67 9.29 -13.33 -10.43
CA GLU A 67 8.81 -12.20 -11.23
C GLU A 67 7.32 -12.32 -11.54
N THR A 68 6.82 -13.52 -11.85
CA THR A 68 5.38 -13.71 -12.11
C THR A 68 4.53 -13.52 -10.86
N LEU A 69 5.05 -13.87 -9.68
CA LEU A 69 4.35 -13.74 -8.40
C LEU A 69 4.34 -12.32 -7.84
N PHE A 70 5.47 -11.61 -7.94
CA PHE A 70 5.67 -10.32 -7.31
C PHE A 70 5.77 -9.15 -8.29
N SER A 71 5.83 -9.41 -9.60
CA SER A 71 6.05 -8.42 -10.67
C SER A 71 7.10 -7.37 -10.27
N ASN A 72 6.82 -6.09 -10.50
CA ASN A 72 7.64 -4.94 -10.15
C ASN A 72 7.27 -4.34 -8.78
N ILE A 73 7.07 -5.17 -7.75
CA ILE A 73 6.80 -4.69 -6.38
C ILE A 73 7.96 -3.85 -5.81
N MET A 74 9.19 -4.09 -6.26
CA MET A 74 10.37 -3.33 -5.83
C MET A 74 10.30 -1.89 -6.33
N ASP A 75 9.99 -1.71 -7.62
CA ASP A 75 9.81 -0.37 -8.21
C ASP A 75 8.68 0.39 -7.51
N ILE A 76 7.58 -0.28 -7.20
CA ILE A 76 6.49 0.32 -6.39
C ILE A 76 6.99 0.78 -5.02
N TYR A 77 7.79 -0.04 -4.34
CA TYR A 77 8.37 0.32 -3.04
C TYR A 77 9.27 1.55 -3.15
N GLU A 78 10.10 1.65 -4.19
CA GLU A 78 10.98 2.80 -4.41
C GLU A 78 10.18 4.09 -4.66
N VAL A 79 9.14 4.04 -5.49
CA VAL A 79 8.23 5.18 -5.72
C VAL A 79 7.54 5.60 -4.43
N THR A 80 7.03 4.65 -3.63
CA THR A 80 6.38 4.95 -2.34
C THR A 80 7.34 5.56 -1.32
N VAL A 81 8.59 5.07 -1.23
CA VAL A 81 9.62 5.68 -0.37
C VAL A 81 9.89 7.12 -0.80
N THR A 82 10.01 7.35 -2.11
CA THR A 82 10.31 8.67 -2.67
C THR A 82 9.17 9.65 -2.39
N LEU A 83 7.94 9.26 -2.70
CA LEU A 83 6.75 10.08 -2.42
C LEU A 83 6.61 10.41 -0.92
N LEU A 84 6.73 9.40 -0.05
CA LEU A 84 6.63 9.61 1.39
C LEU A 84 7.70 10.58 1.89
N GLY A 85 8.96 10.43 1.43
CA GLY A 85 10.05 11.34 1.79
C GLY A 85 9.75 12.78 1.37
N SER A 86 9.34 13.00 0.12
CA SER A 86 8.99 14.34 -0.36
C SER A 86 7.82 14.97 0.43
N LEU A 87 6.80 14.18 0.78
CA LEU A 87 5.68 14.66 1.59
C LEU A 87 6.10 15.04 3.02
N GLU A 88 6.97 14.23 3.64
CA GLU A 88 7.50 14.50 4.98
C GLU A 88 8.37 15.75 4.98
N ASP A 89 9.26 15.91 3.99
CA ASP A 89 10.13 17.08 3.85
C ASP A 89 9.32 18.38 3.71
N ILE A 90 8.27 18.40 2.87
CA ILE A 90 7.39 19.57 2.74
C ILE A 90 6.70 19.88 4.07
N MET A 91 6.21 18.86 4.78
CA MET A 91 5.55 19.05 6.06
C MET A 91 6.50 19.55 7.16
N GLU A 92 7.78 19.18 7.12
CA GLU A 92 8.78 19.66 8.08
C GLU A 92 9.27 21.09 7.80
N ILE A 93 9.40 21.47 6.52
CA ILE A 93 9.89 22.79 6.10
C ILE A 93 8.80 23.87 6.18
N THR A 94 7.54 23.49 6.04
CA THR A 94 6.41 24.42 6.11
C THR A 94 6.31 25.02 7.51
N GLU A 95 6.54 26.34 7.64
CA GLU A 95 6.38 27.07 8.90
C GLU A 95 4.94 26.91 9.45
N GLU A 96 4.74 26.95 10.77
CA GLU A 96 3.42 26.76 11.45
C GLU A 96 2.27 27.65 10.95
N LYS A 97 2.55 28.67 10.12
CA LYS A 97 1.55 29.60 9.55
C LYS A 97 1.36 29.47 8.04
N GLN A 98 2.13 28.62 7.38
CA GLN A 98 2.04 28.41 5.94
C GLN A 98 1.29 27.11 5.64
N THR A 99 0.60 27.07 4.51
CA THR A 99 -0.09 25.86 4.06
C THR A 99 0.89 25.03 3.22
N PRO A 100 1.10 23.75 3.56
CA PRO A 100 1.97 22.89 2.77
C PRO A 100 1.43 22.78 1.34
N THR A 101 2.32 22.63 0.36
CA THR A 101 1.96 22.55 -1.07
C THR A 101 2.44 21.23 -1.64
N VAL A 102 1.72 20.16 -1.30
CA VAL A 102 2.13 18.78 -1.65
C VAL A 102 1.79 18.38 -3.07
N GLY A 103 1.06 19.21 -3.83
CA GLY A 103 0.75 18.96 -5.23
C GLY A 103 2.00 18.81 -6.09
N SER A 104 3.05 19.57 -5.80
CA SER A 104 4.37 19.47 -6.44
C SER A 104 4.98 18.06 -6.34
N CYS A 105 4.85 17.38 -5.19
CA CYS A 105 5.33 16.00 -5.03
C CYS A 105 4.67 15.02 -6.01
N PHE A 106 3.36 15.19 -6.26
CA PHE A 106 2.63 14.32 -7.18
C PHE A 106 2.93 14.67 -8.63
N GLU A 107 2.99 15.96 -8.95
CA GLU A 107 3.31 16.46 -10.29
C GLU A 107 4.69 15.96 -10.75
N GLU A 108 5.74 16.13 -9.92
CA GLU A 108 7.11 15.69 -10.26
C GLU A 108 7.18 14.19 -10.57
N LEU A 109 6.52 13.35 -9.76
CA LEU A 109 6.47 11.90 -9.99
C LEU A 109 5.61 11.53 -11.20
N ALA A 110 4.53 12.27 -11.45
CA ALA A 110 3.68 12.05 -12.61
C ALA A 110 4.38 12.44 -13.92
N GLU A 111 5.09 13.57 -13.96
CA GLU A 111 5.87 14.03 -15.12
C GLU A 111 6.99 13.04 -15.47
N ALA A 112 7.64 12.46 -14.45
CA ALA A 112 8.64 11.42 -14.63
C ALA A 112 8.05 10.03 -14.96
N ALA A 113 6.71 9.92 -15.05
CA ALA A 113 5.98 8.68 -15.27
C ALA A 113 6.27 7.58 -14.23
N GLU A 114 6.66 7.96 -13.01
CA GLU A 114 7.01 7.03 -11.93
C GLU A 114 5.82 6.15 -11.54
N PHE A 115 4.57 6.65 -11.66
CA PHE A 115 3.36 5.87 -11.37
C PHE A 115 3.03 4.78 -12.40
N ASP A 116 3.66 4.74 -13.57
CA ASP A 116 3.40 3.69 -14.57
C ASP A 116 3.79 2.28 -14.08
N VAL A 117 4.63 2.20 -13.03
CA VAL A 117 4.92 0.96 -12.30
C VAL A 117 3.64 0.26 -11.81
N TYR A 118 2.63 1.03 -11.37
CA TYR A 118 1.35 0.50 -10.92
C TYR A 118 0.52 -0.08 -12.07
N ARG A 119 0.62 0.50 -13.27
CA ARG A 119 -0.08 -0.02 -14.47
C ARG A 119 0.44 -1.41 -14.84
N LYS A 120 1.77 -1.58 -14.87
CA LYS A 120 2.40 -2.89 -15.11
C LYS A 120 2.00 -3.88 -14.03
N TYR A 121 2.14 -3.49 -12.77
CA TYR A 121 1.82 -4.36 -11.63
C TYR A 121 0.35 -4.81 -11.63
N ALA A 122 -0.59 -3.88 -11.83
CA ALA A 122 -2.01 -4.19 -11.87
C ALA A 122 -2.37 -5.13 -13.03
N ARG A 123 -1.75 -4.97 -14.21
CA ARG A 123 -1.95 -5.89 -15.34
C ARG A 123 -1.47 -7.31 -14.97
N ASP A 124 -0.29 -7.42 -14.39
CA ASP A 124 0.32 -8.70 -14.08
C ASP A 124 -0.42 -9.41 -12.92
N MET A 125 -0.87 -8.68 -11.90
CA MET A 125 -1.63 -9.24 -10.77
C MET A 125 -3.06 -9.66 -11.13
N ASN A 126 -3.69 -9.00 -12.11
CA ASN A 126 -4.99 -9.41 -12.63
C ASN A 126 -4.90 -10.60 -13.61
N SER A 127 -3.71 -10.95 -14.08
CA SER A 127 -3.50 -12.15 -14.89
C SER A 127 -3.67 -13.43 -14.05
N PRO A 128 -4.24 -14.51 -14.61
CA PRO A 128 -4.29 -15.79 -13.92
C PRO A 128 -2.89 -16.38 -13.64
N ALA A 129 -1.86 -15.92 -14.36
CA ALA A 129 -0.49 -16.43 -14.28
C ALA A 129 0.09 -16.39 -12.85
N SER A 130 -0.16 -15.31 -12.09
CA SER A 130 0.32 -15.18 -10.70
C SER A 130 -0.29 -16.25 -9.80
N ARG A 131 -1.61 -16.47 -9.91
CA ARG A 131 -2.36 -17.46 -9.11
C ARG A 131 -2.01 -18.89 -9.49
N GLU A 132 -1.82 -19.16 -10.78
CA GLU A 132 -1.38 -20.46 -11.28
C GLU A 132 0.04 -20.78 -10.81
N THR A 133 0.96 -19.81 -10.87
CA THR A 133 2.33 -19.95 -10.39
C THR A 133 2.36 -20.23 -8.89
N LEU A 134 1.56 -19.51 -8.10
CA LEU A 134 1.44 -19.76 -6.66
C LEU A 134 0.91 -21.16 -6.38
N THR A 135 -0.12 -21.59 -7.10
CA THR A 135 -0.72 -22.93 -6.95
C THR A 135 0.30 -24.02 -7.31
N ARG A 136 1.06 -23.81 -8.39
CA ARG A 136 2.14 -24.72 -8.81
C ARG A 136 3.23 -24.81 -7.75
N LEU A 137 3.69 -23.69 -7.21
CA LEU A 137 4.68 -23.65 -6.13
C LEU A 137 4.17 -24.41 -4.89
N LEU A 138 2.92 -24.16 -4.49
CA LEU A 138 2.28 -24.81 -3.34
C LEU A 138 1.92 -26.28 -3.58
N SER A 139 2.00 -26.78 -4.81
CA SER A 139 1.82 -28.21 -5.11
C SER A 139 3.09 -29.03 -4.91
N ARG A 140 4.27 -28.39 -4.85
CA ARG A 140 5.56 -29.06 -4.70
C ARG A 140 5.77 -29.50 -3.24
N PRO A 141 5.94 -30.80 -2.94
CA PRO A 141 6.15 -31.27 -1.57
C PRO A 141 7.35 -30.63 -0.87
N ALA A 142 8.45 -30.40 -1.61
CA ALA A 142 9.64 -29.73 -1.10
C ALA A 142 9.37 -28.28 -0.68
N ALA A 143 8.60 -27.53 -1.49
CA ALA A 143 8.21 -26.16 -1.17
C ALA A 143 7.31 -26.10 0.08
N ILE A 144 6.32 -27.01 0.19
CA ILE A 144 5.47 -27.10 1.39
C ILE A 144 6.30 -27.42 2.64
N ALA A 145 7.25 -28.35 2.53
CA ALA A 145 8.11 -28.73 3.65
C ALA A 145 8.99 -27.56 4.10
N ALA A 146 9.61 -26.84 3.15
CA ALA A 146 10.42 -25.66 3.44
C ALA A 146 9.57 -24.51 4.01
N LEU A 147 8.37 -24.24 3.49
CA LEU A 147 7.44 -23.25 4.05
C LEU A 147 7.05 -23.56 5.50
N ARG A 148 6.84 -24.84 5.84
CA ARG A 148 6.57 -25.25 7.23
C ARG A 148 7.79 -25.12 8.13
N ALA A 149 8.98 -25.32 7.59
CA ALA A 149 10.24 -25.16 8.32
C ALA A 149 10.59 -23.68 8.56
N ALA A 150 10.21 -22.79 7.64
CA ALA A 150 10.43 -21.35 7.74
C ALA A 150 9.65 -20.71 8.91
N GLY A 151 8.48 -21.26 9.26
CA GLY A 151 7.73 -20.80 10.42
C GLY A 151 6.37 -21.46 10.58
N HIS A 152 5.91 -21.55 11.83
CA HIS A 152 4.59 -22.05 12.13
C HIS A 152 3.52 -21.14 11.49
N GLY A 153 2.66 -21.71 10.63
CA GLY A 153 1.61 -20.98 9.95
C GLY A 153 2.06 -20.24 8.67
N PHE A 154 3.34 -20.30 8.30
CA PHE A 154 3.84 -19.56 7.13
C PHE A 154 3.26 -20.09 5.82
N LYS A 155 3.09 -21.41 5.69
CA LYS A 155 2.39 -22.02 4.57
C LYS A 155 0.96 -21.46 4.43
N GLU A 156 0.21 -21.37 5.53
CA GLU A 156 -1.14 -20.81 5.54
C GLU A 156 -1.14 -19.32 5.18
N ALA A 157 -0.16 -18.55 5.66
CA ALA A 157 0.03 -17.16 5.29
C ALA A 157 0.29 -17.00 3.78
N VAL A 158 1.19 -17.79 3.20
CA VAL A 158 1.46 -17.80 1.75
C VAL A 158 0.22 -18.22 0.95
N THR A 159 -0.58 -19.15 1.48
CA THR A 159 -1.77 -19.66 0.76
C THR A 159 -2.93 -18.68 0.77
N PHE A 160 -3.19 -18.01 1.90
CA PHE A 160 -4.45 -17.25 2.10
C PHE A 160 -4.26 -15.76 2.33
N TYR A 161 -3.08 -15.34 2.81
CA TYR A 161 -2.80 -13.95 3.15
C TYR A 161 -2.01 -13.25 2.04
N LEU A 162 -0.94 -13.87 1.53
CA LEU A 162 -0.12 -13.32 0.46
C LEU A 162 -0.93 -12.89 -0.77
N PRO A 163 -1.90 -13.67 -1.31
CA PRO A 163 -2.69 -13.22 -2.46
C PRO A 163 -3.48 -11.94 -2.20
N LYS A 164 -3.90 -11.70 -0.95
CA LYS A 164 -4.61 -10.48 -0.58
C LYS A 164 -3.64 -9.30 -0.46
N LEU A 165 -2.47 -9.52 0.14
CA LEU A 165 -1.40 -8.54 0.24
C LEU A 165 -0.91 -8.08 -1.15
N LEU A 166 -0.75 -9.00 -2.10
CA LEU A 166 -0.32 -8.66 -3.46
C LEU A 166 -1.32 -7.78 -4.21
N MET A 167 -2.59 -7.73 -3.79
CA MET A 167 -3.57 -6.81 -4.36
C MET A 167 -3.52 -5.42 -3.73
N GLN A 168 -2.89 -5.25 -2.56
CA GLN A 168 -2.84 -3.97 -1.86
C GLN A 168 -2.29 -2.82 -2.72
N PRO A 169 -1.19 -2.98 -3.49
CA PRO A 169 -0.70 -1.90 -4.35
C PRO A 169 -1.70 -1.43 -5.39
N VAL A 170 -2.53 -2.35 -5.91
CA VAL A 170 -3.59 -2.01 -6.87
C VAL A 170 -4.65 -1.14 -6.21
N TRP A 171 -5.06 -1.50 -4.99
CA TRP A 171 -6.03 -0.71 -4.22
C TRP A 171 -5.45 0.65 -3.80
N HIS A 172 -4.19 0.67 -3.39
CA HIS A 172 -3.49 1.89 -2.96
C HIS A 172 -3.33 2.89 -4.12
N CYS A 173 -3.08 2.41 -5.33
CA CYS A 173 -3.08 3.25 -6.53
C CYS A 173 -4.41 4.00 -6.71
N PHE A 174 -5.56 3.35 -6.47
CA PHE A 174 -6.85 4.02 -6.51
C PHE A 174 -7.03 5.04 -5.39
N LEU A 175 -6.43 4.78 -4.22
CA LEU A 175 -6.47 5.68 -3.09
C LEU A 175 -5.72 7.00 -3.38
N TYR A 176 -4.61 6.97 -4.14
CA TYR A 176 -3.95 8.20 -4.59
C TYR A 176 -4.90 9.11 -5.38
N PHE A 177 -5.68 8.57 -6.32
CA PHE A 177 -6.64 9.39 -7.06
C PHE A 177 -7.71 10.01 -6.15
N GLU A 178 -8.12 9.33 -5.09
CA GLU A 178 -9.08 9.89 -4.13
C GLU A 178 -8.42 10.97 -3.26
N TYR A 179 -7.18 10.77 -2.81
CA TYR A 179 -6.43 11.79 -2.09
C TYR A 179 -6.21 13.04 -2.94
N ILE A 180 -5.78 12.91 -4.20
CA ILE A 180 -5.58 14.03 -5.12
C ILE A 180 -6.88 14.84 -5.25
N LYS A 181 -8.02 14.19 -5.47
CA LYS A 181 -9.34 14.86 -5.53
C LYS A 181 -9.70 15.58 -4.24
N VAL A 182 -9.38 15.00 -3.09
CA VAL A 182 -9.66 15.62 -1.78
C VAL A 182 -8.76 16.84 -1.57
N LEU A 183 -7.46 16.70 -1.83
CA LEU A 183 -6.47 17.76 -1.70
C LEU A 183 -6.81 18.94 -2.63
N GLN A 184 -7.13 18.66 -3.90
CA GLN A 184 -7.52 19.68 -4.87
C GLN A 184 -8.75 20.48 -4.42
N LYS A 185 -9.75 19.82 -3.81
CA LYS A 185 -10.95 20.51 -3.31
C LYS A 185 -10.70 21.36 -2.07
N ARG A 186 -9.62 21.12 -1.35
CA ARG A 186 -9.36 21.69 -0.02
C ARG A 186 -8.18 22.65 -0.02
N THR A 187 -7.34 22.63 -1.04
CA THR A 187 -6.18 23.50 -1.10
C THR A 187 -6.60 24.96 -1.16
N PRO A 188 -6.06 25.82 -0.29
CA PRO A 188 -6.28 27.26 -0.35
C PRO A 188 -5.37 27.93 -1.39
N ASN A 189 -4.37 27.21 -1.93
CA ASN A 189 -3.43 27.72 -2.91
C ASN A 189 -3.85 27.33 -4.33
N LYS A 190 -4.00 28.32 -5.21
CA LYS A 190 -4.39 28.12 -6.61
C LYS A 190 -3.32 27.38 -7.41
N GLU A 191 -2.05 27.64 -7.13
CA GLU A 191 -0.91 26.98 -7.79
C GLU A 191 -0.91 25.48 -7.46
N ASP A 192 -1.05 25.12 -6.18
CA ASP A 192 -1.17 23.73 -5.72
C ASP A 192 -2.41 23.03 -6.28
N SER A 193 -3.50 23.77 -6.52
CA SER A 193 -4.69 23.21 -7.17
C SER A 193 -4.46 22.89 -8.65
N GLU A 194 -3.63 23.69 -9.34
CA GLU A 194 -3.28 23.49 -10.75
C GLU A 194 -2.32 22.31 -10.89
N THR A 195 -1.35 22.14 -9.98
CA THR A 195 -0.43 20.99 -9.98
C THR A 195 -1.14 19.67 -9.70
N LEU A 196 -2.12 19.66 -8.79
CA LEU A 196 -2.97 18.49 -8.50
C LEU A 196 -3.95 18.13 -9.63
N GLU A 197 -4.18 19.01 -10.62
CA GLU A 197 -5.07 18.74 -11.75
C GLU A 197 -4.37 17.99 -12.91
N GLN A 198 -3.04 18.14 -13.01
CA GLN A 198 -2.22 17.54 -14.08
C GLN A 198 -2.12 16.01 -13.92
#